data_AF-A0A936T0D3-F1
#
_entry.id   AF-A0A936T0D3-F1
#
_cell.length_a   1.000
_cell.length_b   1.000
_cell.length_c   1.000
_cell.angle_alpha   90.00
_cell.angle_beta   90.00
_cell.angle_gamma   90.00
#
_symmetry.space_group_name_H-M   'P 1'
#
loop_
_entity.id
_entity.type
_entity.pdbx_description
1 polymer ?
#
loop_
_entity_poly.entity_id
_entity_poly.type
_entity_poly.pdbx_seq_one_letter_code
_entity_poly.pdbx_strand_id
1 'polypeptide(L)'
;MDRNAILSAWEVHCADGWPQFSSPHQGPLMTIDTVIGGCVVFYLDGSDGLDPQRRTILKDCLDDLDSLTEELDAECQPYFLRLRHLGSLLLDTSPTS
;
A
#
# COMPACT_ATOMS: atom_id res chain seq x y z
N MET A 1 2.50 -13.75 9.70
CA MET A 1 2.35 -12.32 10.05
C MET A 1 0.94 -12.09 10.60
N ASP A 2 0.75 -11.18 11.55
CA ASP A 2 -0.53 -10.98 12.26
C ASP A 2 -1.46 -10.01 11.50
N ARG A 3 -2.72 -10.41 11.28
CA ARG A 3 -3.77 -9.57 10.68
C ARG A 3 -4.00 -8.28 11.46
N ASN A 4 -3.82 -8.30 12.78
CA ASN A 4 -3.95 -7.09 13.60
C ASN A 4 -2.87 -6.05 13.26
N ALA A 5 -1.66 -6.48 12.87
CA ALA A 5 -0.61 -5.55 12.46
C ALA A 5 -0.97 -4.81 11.18
N ILE A 6 -1.58 -5.49 10.20
CA ILE A 6 -2.09 -4.87 8.97
C ILE A 6 -3.22 -3.90 9.30
N LEU A 7 -4.17 -4.30 10.17
CA LEU A 7 -5.28 -3.45 10.56
C LEU A 7 -4.79 -2.15 11.22
N SER A 8 -3.90 -2.24 12.22
CA SER A 8 -3.37 -1.05 12.89
C SER A 8 -2.56 -0.16 11.94
N ALA A 9 -1.77 -0.73 11.04
CA ALA A 9 -1.06 0.06 10.02
C ALA A 9 -2.03 0.75 9.06
N TRP A 10 -3.14 0.10 8.72
CA TRP A 10 -4.16 0.64 7.83
C TRP A 10 -4.92 1.80 8.46
N GLU A 11 -5.31 1.66 9.73
CA GLU A 11 -5.97 2.73 10.49
C GLU A 11 -5.10 3.99 10.55
N VAL A 12 -3.79 3.84 10.81
CA VAL A 12 -2.84 4.95 10.82
C VAL A 12 -2.71 5.60 9.43
N HIS A 13 -2.64 4.79 8.36
CA HIS A 13 -2.56 5.30 6.99
C HIS A 13 -3.79 6.13 6.61
N CYS A 14 -4.98 5.61 6.89
CA CYS A 14 -6.25 6.30 6.64
C CYS A 14 -6.39 7.60 7.42
N ALA A 15 -5.87 7.66 8.66
CA ALA A 15 -5.98 8.83 9.52
C ALA A 15 -5.20 10.05 9.00
N ASP A 16 -4.06 9.84 8.34
CA ASP A 16 -3.22 10.93 7.83
C ASP A 16 -3.82 11.58 6.56
N GLY A 17 -4.62 10.81 5.82
CA GLY A 17 -5.27 11.26 4.59
C GLY A 17 -4.28 11.53 3.44
N TRP A 18 -4.83 11.77 2.24
CA TRP A 18 -4.01 12.04 1.06
C TRP A 18 -3.22 13.35 1.22
N PRO A 19 -1.89 13.36 1.01
CA PRO A 19 -1.06 14.55 1.22
C PRO A 19 -1.29 15.61 0.14
N GLN A 20 -1.07 16.88 0.49
CA GLN A 20 -1.03 17.97 -0.49
C GLN A 20 0.37 18.12 -1.06
N PHE A 21 0.53 17.96 -2.37
CA PHE A 21 1.82 18.11 -3.06
C PHE A 21 1.62 18.39 -4.55
N SER A 22 2.67 18.87 -5.21
CA SER A 22 2.68 19.07 -6.67
C SER A 22 3.77 18.20 -7.28
N SER A 23 3.35 17.18 -8.02
CA SER A 23 4.25 16.28 -8.74
C SER A 23 3.60 15.85 -10.06
N PRO A 24 4.35 15.72 -11.16
CA PRO A 24 3.83 15.11 -12.38
C PRO A 24 3.37 13.65 -12.14
N HIS A 25 3.81 13.02 -11.06
CA HIS A 25 3.48 11.64 -10.69
C HIS A 25 2.23 11.51 -9.79
N GLN A 26 1.47 12.59 -9.59
CA GLN A 26 0.27 12.53 -8.75
C GLN A 26 -0.75 11.47 -9.22
N GLY A 27 -1.01 11.38 -10.53
CA GLY A 27 -1.91 10.38 -11.10
C GLY A 27 -1.46 8.93 -10.84
N PRO A 28 -0.20 8.57 -11.20
CA PRO A 28 0.40 7.29 -10.83
C PRO A 28 0.32 6.97 -9.33
N LEU A 29 0.67 7.93 -8.46
CA LEU A 29 0.64 7.73 -7.01
C LEU A 29 -0.78 7.48 -6.48
N MET A 30 -1.80 8.17 -7.02
CA MET A 30 -3.20 7.91 -6.67
C MET A 30 -3.67 6.51 -7.10
N THR A 31 -3.17 6.05 -8.26
CA THR A 31 -3.47 4.70 -8.76
C THR A 31 -2.88 3.66 -7.84
N ILE A 32 -1.61 3.81 -7.46
CA ILE A 32 -0.91 2.91 -6.53
C ILE A 32 -1.62 2.87 -5.18
N ASP A 33 -1.97 4.03 -4.61
CA ASP A 33 -2.71 4.12 -3.34
C ASP A 33 -4.05 3.39 -3.39
N THR A 34 -4.81 3.58 -4.47
CA THR A 34 -6.09 2.90 -4.68
C THR A 34 -5.93 1.38 -4.77
N VAL A 35 -4.91 0.90 -5.50
CA VAL A 35 -4.65 -0.53 -5.68
C VAL A 35 -4.21 -1.18 -4.38
N ILE A 36 -3.25 -0.58 -3.67
CA ILE A 36 -2.75 -1.09 -2.39
C ILE A 36 -3.87 -1.06 -1.34
N GLY A 37 -4.60 0.06 -1.23
CA GLY A 37 -5.74 0.19 -0.32
C GLY A 37 -6.84 -0.85 -0.61
N GLY A 38 -7.15 -1.10 -1.89
CA GLY A 38 -8.07 -2.16 -2.29
C GLY A 38 -7.60 -3.56 -1.89
N CYS A 39 -6.30 -3.84 -1.96
CA CYS A 39 -5.73 -5.09 -1.47
C CYS A 39 -5.80 -5.21 0.06
N VAL A 40 -5.57 -4.12 0.79
CA VAL A 40 -5.71 -4.09 2.25
C VAL A 40 -7.15 -4.40 2.66
N VAL A 41 -8.13 -3.70 2.09
CA VAL A 41 -9.55 -3.92 2.37
C VAL A 41 -9.96 -5.35 2.03
N PHE A 42 -9.59 -5.84 0.85
CA PHE A 42 -9.89 -7.22 0.46
C PHE A 42 -9.31 -8.25 1.45
N TYR A 43 -8.07 -8.05 1.91
CA TYR A 43 -7.44 -8.94 2.88
C TYR A 43 -8.12 -8.90 4.25
N LEU A 44 -8.49 -7.71 4.73
CA LEU A 44 -9.13 -7.52 6.03
C LEU A 44 -10.57 -8.07 6.06
N ASP A 45 -11.31 -7.92 4.97
CA ASP A 45 -12.70 -8.39 4.82
C ASP A 45 -12.79 -9.91 4.55
N GLY A 46 -11.76 -10.49 3.92
CA GLY A 46 -11.73 -11.91 3.54
C GLY A 46 -11.11 -12.84 4.59
N SER A 47 -11.17 -14.15 4.36
CA SER A 47 -10.48 -15.18 5.17
C SER A 47 -9.20 -15.72 4.53
N ASP A 48 -9.11 -15.70 3.19
CA ASP A 48 -8.20 -16.59 2.46
C ASP A 48 -6.86 -15.95 2.05
N GLY A 49 -6.64 -14.69 2.41
CA GLY A 49 -5.45 -13.93 2.00
C GLY A 49 -5.59 -13.35 0.58
N LEU A 50 -4.50 -12.82 0.02
CA LEU A 50 -4.49 -12.31 -1.35
C LEU A 50 -4.26 -13.43 -2.37
N ASP A 51 -5.06 -13.45 -3.43
CA ASP A 51 -4.86 -14.36 -4.56
C ASP A 51 -3.58 -14.03 -5.36
N PRO A 52 -3.07 -14.96 -6.19
CA PRO A 52 -1.83 -14.75 -6.93
C PRO A 52 -1.83 -13.52 -7.85
N GLN A 53 -2.96 -13.18 -8.46
CA GLN A 53 -3.04 -12.02 -9.35
C GLN A 53 -2.90 -10.72 -8.57
N ARG A 54 -3.61 -10.60 -7.43
CA ARG A 54 -3.47 -9.45 -6.53
C ARG A 54 -2.05 -9.31 -5.98
N ARG A 55 -1.38 -10.42 -5.64
CA ARG A 55 0.01 -10.39 -5.17
C ARG A 55 0.99 -9.94 -6.26
N THR A 56 0.78 -10.30 -7.53
CA THR A 56 1.60 -9.81 -8.64
C THR A 56 1.42 -8.31 -8.83
N ILE A 57 0.17 -7.86 -8.95
CA ILE A 57 -0.15 -6.43 -9.09
C ILE A 57 0.44 -5.62 -7.92
N LEU A 58 0.33 -6.13 -6.69
CA LEU A 58 0.86 -5.47 -5.51
C LEU A 58 2.38 -5.32 -5.56
N LYS A 59 3.12 -6.32 -6.08
CA LYS A 59 4.57 -6.21 -6.25
C LYS A 59 4.93 -5.12 -7.26
N ASP A 60 4.28 -5.13 -8.42
CA ASP A 60 4.52 -4.11 -9.46
C ASP A 60 4.26 -2.70 -8.91
N CYS A 61 3.18 -2.52 -8.15
CA CYS A 61 2.88 -1.25 -7.48
C CYS A 61 3.93 -0.85 -6.43
N LEU A 62 4.53 -1.79 -5.71
CA LEU A 62 5.56 -1.47 -4.72
C LEU A 62 6.88 -1.06 -5.39
N ASP A 63 7.25 -1.71 -6.50
CA ASP A 63 8.45 -1.35 -7.26
C ASP A 63 8.32 0.05 -7.88
N ASP A 64 7.13 0.36 -8.43
CA ASP A 64 6.80 1.70 -8.92
C ASP A 64 6.80 2.73 -7.77
N LEU A 65 6.22 2.38 -6.62
CA LEU A 65 6.13 3.27 -5.45
C LEU A 65 7.52 3.62 -4.90
N ASP A 66 8.42 2.65 -4.79
CA ASP A 66 9.79 2.87 -4.33
C ASP A 66 10.49 3.88 -5.25
N SER A 67 10.36 3.72 -6.58
CA SER A 67 10.95 4.64 -7.57
C SER A 67 10.35 6.06 -7.48
N LEU A 68 9.03 6.17 -7.38
CA LEU A 68 8.35 7.47 -7.35
C LEU A 68 8.53 8.21 -6.02
N THR A 69 8.69 7.51 -4.91
CA THR A 69 8.83 8.13 -3.58
C THR A 69 10.15 8.89 -3.44
N GLU A 70 11.22 8.43 -4.10
CA GLU A 70 12.53 9.10 -4.09
C GLU A 70 12.49 10.48 -4.74
N GLU A 71 11.55 10.72 -5.65
CA GLU A 71 11.38 11.99 -6.37
C GLU A 71 10.46 12.98 -5.65
N LEU A 72 9.85 12.58 -4.53
CA LEU A 72 8.93 13.42 -3.75
C LEU A 72 9.66 14.26 -2.71
N ASP A 73 9.07 15.42 -2.41
CA ASP A 73 9.47 16.24 -1.27
C ASP A 73 9.41 15.43 0.03
N ALA A 74 10.38 15.66 0.92
CA ALA A 74 10.51 14.93 2.18
C ALA A 74 9.28 15.02 3.09
N GLU A 75 8.46 16.06 2.94
CA GLU A 75 7.21 16.25 3.68
C GLU A 75 6.10 15.27 3.22
N CYS A 76 6.17 14.78 1.97
CA CYS A 76 5.15 13.91 1.38
C CYS A 76 5.53 12.43 1.48
N GLN A 77 6.83 12.12 1.53
CA GLN A 77 7.35 10.75 1.61
C GLN A 77 6.74 9.91 2.75
N PRO A 78 6.49 10.42 3.97
CA PRO A 78 5.96 9.61 5.07
C PRO A 78 4.64 8.89 4.73
N TYR A 79 3.76 9.51 3.93
CA TYR A 79 2.53 8.88 3.47
C TYR A 79 2.80 7.65 2.59
N PHE A 80 3.66 7.82 1.59
CA PHE A 80 3.97 6.76 0.62
C PHE A 80 4.85 5.66 1.23
N LEU A 81 5.70 5.98 2.21
CA LEU A 81 6.45 4.99 2.98
C LEU A 81 5.54 4.09 3.82
N ARG A 82 4.47 4.64 4.43
CA ARG A 82 3.47 3.83 5.13
C ARG A 82 2.66 2.96 4.17
N LEU A 83 2.29 3.50 3.00
CA LEU A 83 1.62 2.74 1.94
C LEU A 83 2.49 1.56 1.46
N ARG A 84 3.79 1.80 1.25
CA ARG A 84 4.78 0.76 0.93
C ARG A 84 4.85 -0.29 2.01
N HIS A 85 4.89 0.14 3.27
CA HIS A 85 4.93 -0.76 4.42
C HIS A 85 3.70 -1.67 4.45
N LEU A 86 2.50 -1.12 4.24
CA LEU A 86 1.26 -1.88 4.13
C LEU A 86 1.31 -2.94 3.02
N GLY A 87 1.74 -2.57 1.82
CA GLY A 87 1.88 -3.54 0.73
C GLY A 87 2.91 -4.63 1.03
N SER A 88 4.01 -4.29 1.70
CA SER A 88 5.04 -5.26 2.11
C SER A 88 4.47 -6.25 3.14
N LEU A 89 3.75 -5.75 4.15
CA LEU A 89 3.03 -6.59 5.10
C LEU A 89 2.10 -7.56 4.36
N LEU A 90 1.24 -7.07 3.46
CA LEU A 90 0.33 -7.93 2.69
C LEU A 90 1.05 -9.04 1.91
N LEU A 91 2.22 -8.76 1.32
CA LEU A 91 3.02 -9.78 0.65
C LEU A 91 3.63 -10.79 1.61
N ASP A 92 3.95 -10.42 2.84
CA ASP A 92 4.45 -11.34 3.87
C ASP A 92 3.35 -12.25 4.47
N THR A 93 2.08 -12.03 4.11
CA THR A 93 1.01 -12.97 4.45
C THR A 93 1.13 -14.25 3.62
N SER A 94 0.99 -15.40 4.28
CA SER A 94 0.92 -16.69 3.59
C SER A 94 -0.46 -16.83 2.91
N PRO A 95 -0.54 -17.35 1.67
CA PRO A 95 -1.80 -17.80 1.11
C PRO A 95 -2.33 -18.90 2.01
N THR A 96 -3.59 -18.81 2.42
CA THR A 96 -4.24 -19.91 3.14
C THR A 96 -4.44 -21.03 2.11
N SER A 97 -3.77 -22.16 2.33
CA SER A 97 -3.79 -23.32 1.41
C SER A 97 -5.16 -23.98 1.32
#